data_AF-A0AAI8MN49-F1
#
_entry.id   AF-A0AAI8MN49-F1
#
_cell.length_a   1.000
_cell.length_b   1.000
_cell.length_c   1.000
_cell.angle_alpha   90.00
_cell.angle_beta   90.00
_cell.angle_gamma   90.00
#
_symmetry.space_group_name_H-M   'P 1'
#
loop_
_entity.id
_entity.type
_entity.pdbx_description
1 polymer ?
#
loop_
_entity_poly.entity_id
_entity_poly.type
_entity_poly.pdbx_seq_one_letter_code
_entity_poly.pdbx_strand_id
1 'polypeptide(L)' 'MYFSYGKEMIKLGDDDSRHSNDMNLHIVTSRYENGEEIEIALNTKNGIFILNANVENNQAAIKNITNIIKHRS' A
#
# COMPACT_ATOMS: atom_id res chain seq x y z
N MET A 1 -0.07 10.59 2.35
CA MET A 1 -0.45 9.31 1.73
C MET A 1 -0.13 9.40 0.25
N TYR A 2 0.80 8.58 -0.24
CA TYR A 2 1.17 8.52 -1.67
C TYR A 2 0.70 7.18 -2.23
N PHE A 3 -0.09 7.21 -3.31
CA PHE A 3 -0.48 6.02 -4.05
C PHE A 3 0.50 5.86 -5.22
N SER A 4 1.16 4.70 -5.32
CA SER A 4 1.99 4.37 -6.49
C SER A 4 1.44 3.11 -7.14
N TYR A 5 1.32 3.14 -8.46
CA TYR A 5 0.67 2.09 -9.24
C TYR A 5 1.70 1.34 -10.09
N GLY A 6 2.91 1.07 -9.60
CA GLY A 6 3.93 0.41 -10.41
C GLY A 6 5.07 -0.21 -9.62
N LYS A 7 5.87 -1.04 -10.30
CA LYS A 7 6.94 -1.90 -9.75
C LYS A 7 7.98 -1.15 -8.92
N GLU A 8 8.18 0.15 -9.18
CA GLU A 8 9.26 0.95 -8.58
C GLU A 8 8.76 2.01 -7.58
N MET A 9 7.51 1.94 -7.14
CA MET A 9 6.90 2.97 -6.27
C MET A 9 6.86 4.37 -6.91
N ILE A 10 7.01 4.43 -8.23
CA ILE A 10 6.90 5.65 -9.03
C ILE A 10 5.42 5.97 -9.22
N LYS A 11 5.06 7.25 -9.08
CA LYS A 11 3.72 7.74 -9.42
C LYS A 11 3.48 7.47 -10.91
N LEU A 12 2.52 6.63 -11.25
CA LEU A 12 2.14 6.44 -12.64
C LEU A 12 1.51 7.74 -13.18
N GLY A 13 1.81 8.05 -14.45
CA GLY A 13 1.14 9.10 -15.19
C GLY A 13 -0.34 8.75 -15.44
N ASP A 14 -1.12 9.74 -15.88
CA ASP A 14 -2.59 9.67 -15.96
C ASP A 14 -3.11 8.51 -16.83
N ASP A 15 -2.34 8.05 -17.83
CA ASP A 15 -2.74 6.96 -18.73
C ASP A 15 -2.30 5.56 -18.29
N ASP A 16 -1.20 5.43 -17.55
CA ASP A 16 -0.66 4.12 -17.14
C ASP A 16 -1.39 3.53 -15.91
N SER A 17 -2.10 4.39 -15.15
CA SER A 17 -2.80 4.02 -13.91
C SER A 17 -3.87 2.93 -14.10
N ARG A 18 -4.46 2.80 -15.29
CA ARG A 18 -5.62 1.92 -15.54
C ARG A 18 -5.25 0.46 -15.79
N HIS A 19 -3.98 0.14 -16.02
CA HIS A 19 -3.54 -1.18 -16.47
C HIS A 19 -2.52 -1.87 -15.54
N SER A 20 -2.16 -1.26 -14.40
CA SER A 20 -1.14 -1.85 -13.52
C SER A 20 -1.72 -3.02 -12.70
N ASN A 21 -1.12 -4.20 -12.82
CA ASN A 21 -1.45 -5.37 -12.01
C ASN A 21 -0.95 -5.29 -10.57
N ASP A 22 -0.03 -4.35 -10.27
CA ASP A 22 0.68 -4.25 -8.99
C ASP A 22 0.31 -2.93 -8.28
N MET A 23 -0.50 -3.03 -7.22
CA MET A 23 -0.85 -1.88 -6.38
C MET A 23 0.05 -1.82 -5.13
N ASN A 24 0.73 -0.69 -4.94
CA ASN A 24 1.60 -0.44 -3.78
C ASN A 24 1.10 0.78 -2.98
N LEU A 25 1.04 0.65 -1.65
CA LEU A 25 0.66 1.72 -0.73
C LEU A 25 1.91 2.22 0.01
N HIS A 26 2.20 3.52 -0.14
CA HIS A 26 3.31 4.17 0.55
C HIS A 26 2.78 5.26 1.50
N ILE A 27 3.02 5.06 2.80
CA ILE A 27 2.61 5.95 3.87
C ILE A 27 3.86 6.60 4.45
N VAL A 28 3.98 7.91 4.25
CA VAL A 28 4.90 8.73 5.03
C VAL A 28 4.28 8.93 6.40
N THR A 29 4.96 8.46 7.43
CA THR A 29 4.51 8.57 8.82
C THR A 29 5.21 9.75 9.48
N SER A 30 4.53 10.40 10.42
CA SER A 30 5.11 11.45 11.26
C SER A 30 4.79 11.13 12.70
N ARG A 31 5.76 11.30 13.60
CA ARG A 31 5.65 10.96 15.03
C ARG A 31 5.50 9.46 15.29
N TYR A 32 6.01 8.64 14.38
CA TYR A 32 6.22 7.22 14.59
C TYR A 32 7.71 6.94 14.71
N GLU A 33 8.07 6.00 15.56
CA GLU A 33 9.43 5.49 15.70
C GLU A 33 9.68 4.33 14.73
N ASN A 34 10.95 4.10 14.41
CA ASN A 34 11.32 2.93 13.61
C ASN A 34 10.98 1.65 14.38
N GLY A 35 10.38 0.68 13.68
CA GLY A 35 9.91 -0.58 14.25
C GLY A 35 8.48 -0.53 14.79
N GLU A 36 7.83 0.65 14.86
CA GLU A 36 6.40 0.71 15.19
C GLU A 36 5.55 0.11 14.07
N GLU A 37 4.54 -0.68 14.44
CA GLU A 37 3.57 -1.26 13.51
C GLU A 37 2.40 -0.29 13.28
N ILE A 38 2.04 -0.09 12.02
CA ILE A 38 0.81 0.58 11.64
C ILE A 38 -0.18 -0.43 11.07
N GLU A 39 -1.41 -0.39 11.56
CA GLU A 39 -2.54 -1.14 11.00
C GLU A 39 -3.30 -0.26 10.01
N ILE A 40 -3.63 -0.81 8.85
CA ILE A 40 -4.32 -0.14 7.76
C ILE A 40 -5.54 -0.97 7.36
N ALA A 41 -6.71 -0.38 7.53
CA ALA A 41 -7.98 -0.97 7.09
C ALA A 41 -8.34 -0.46 5.69
N LEU A 42 -8.31 -1.35 4.69
CA LEU A 42 -8.77 -1.09 3.33
C LEU A 42 -10.22 -1.55 3.18
N ASN A 43 -11.13 -0.59 3.09
CA ASN A 43 -12.54 -0.86 2.79
C ASN A 43 -12.74 -1.02 1.28
N THR A 44 -13.31 -2.16 0.88
CA THR A 44 -13.67 -2.45 -0.52
C THR A 44 -15.14 -2.85 -0.62
N LYS A 45 -15.65 -2.94 -1.85
CA LYS A 45 -16.99 -3.49 -2.12
C LYS A 45 -17.17 -4.93 -1.63
N ASN A 46 -16.07 -5.66 -1.47
CA ASN A 46 -16.07 -7.07 -1.06
C ASN A 46 -15.78 -7.27 0.43
N GLY A 47 -15.68 -6.18 1.21
CA GLY A 47 -15.36 -6.22 2.64
C GLY A 47 -14.11 -5.43 3.01
N ILE A 48 -13.69 -5.58 4.27
CA ILE A 48 -12.55 -4.88 4.88
C ILE A 48 -11.33 -5.80 4.87
N PHE A 49 -10.21 -5.29 4.37
CA PHE A 49 -8.90 -5.96 4.44
C PHE A 49 -8.00 -5.22 5.39
N ILE A 50 -7.52 -5.91 6.42
CA ILE A 50 -6.56 -5.36 7.38
C ILE A 50 -5.15 -5.74 6.94
N LEU A 51 -4.27 -4.74 6.87
CA LEU A 51 -2.88 -4.89 6.51
C LEU A 51 -2.01 -4.21 7.58
N ASN A 52 -0.91 -4.84 7.95
CA ASN A 52 0.06 -4.26 8.86
C ASN A 52 1.36 -3.95 8.13
N ALA A 53 2.02 -2.87 8.54
CA ALA A 53 3.34 -2.52 8.06
C ALA A 53 4.18 -1.91 9.19
N ASN A 54 5.48 -2.21 9.20
CA ASN A 54 6.41 -1.57 10.11
C ASN A 54 6.90 -0.25 9.53
N VAL A 55 7.09 0.73 10.41
CA VAL A 55 7.69 2.01 10.08
C VAL A 55 9.21 1.85 10.04
N GLU A 56 9.79 2.25 8.92
CA GLU A 56 11.23 2.29 8.69
C GLU A 56 11.59 3.63 8.04
N ASN A 57 12.47 4.40 8.66
CA ASN A 57 12.88 5.72 8.19
C ASN A 57 11.68 6.65 7.91
N ASN A 58 10.73 6.71 8.86
CA ASN A 58 9.49 7.49 8.79
C ASN A 58 8.57 7.09 7.61
N GLN A 59 8.70 5.86 7.13
CA GLN A 59 7.95 5.36 5.98
C GLN A 59 7.44 3.96 6.26
N ALA A 60 6.24 3.65 5.78
CA ALA A 60 5.70 2.30 5.76
C ALA A 60 5.24 1.99 4.33
N ALA A 61 5.71 0.88 3.78
CA ALA A 61 5.45 0.48 2.41
C ALA A 61 4.83 -0.92 2.35
N ILE A 62 3.65 -1.03 1.74
CA ILE A 62 2.98 -2.29 1.45
C ILE A 62 2.98 -2.48 -0.06
N LYS A 63 3.47 -3.64 -0.52
CA LYS A 63 3.61 -3.94 -1.95
C LYS A 63 2.66 -5.04 -2.40
N ASN A 64 2.28 -5.02 -3.68
CA ASN A 64 1.50 -6.05 -4.37
C ASN A 64 0.15 -6.38 -3.71
N ILE A 65 -0.58 -5.34 -3.26
CA ILE A 65 -1.86 -5.47 -2.51
C ILE A 65 -2.91 -6.29 -3.28
N THR A 66 -2.93 -6.18 -4.61
CA THR A 66 -3.82 -6.94 -5.50
C THR A 66 -3.61 -8.45 -5.41
N ASN A 67 -2.39 -8.93 -5.24
CA ASN A 67 -2.09 -10.36 -5.08
C ASN A 67 -2.47 -10.86 -3.68
N ILE A 68 -2.33 -10.02 -2.65
CA ILE A 68 -2.75 -10.33 -1.28
C ILE A 68 -4.26 -10.55 -1.21
N ILE A 69 -5.03 -9.69 -1.89
CA ILE A 69 -6.50 -9.78 -1.91
C ILE A 69 -6.97 -11.03 -2.69
N LYS A 70 -6.35 -11.35 -3.83
CA LYS A 70 -6.72 -12.52 -4.65
C LYS A 70 -6.51 -13.88 -3.98
N HIS A 71 -5.56 -14.00 -3.04
CA HIS A 71 -5.30 -15.28 -2.35
C HIS A 71 -6.27 -15.59 -1.21
N ARG A 72 -7.13 -14.65 -0.81
CA ARG A 72 -8.08 -14.84 0.30
C ARG A 72 -9.55 -15.01 -0.15
N SER A 73 -9.84 -14.84 -1.43
CA SER A 73 -11.16 -15.00 -2.05
C SER A 73 -11.41 -16.41 -2.54
#